data_AF-A0A0F9WIM6-F1
#
_entry.id   AF-A0A0F9WIM6-F1
#
_cell.length_a   1.000
_cell.length_b   1.000
_cell.length_c   1.000
_cell.angle_alpha   90.00
_cell.angle_beta   90.00
_cell.angle_gamma   90.00
#
_symmetry.space_group_name_H-M   'P 1'
#
loop_
_entity.id
_entity.type
_entity.pdbx_description
1 polymer ?
#
loop_
_entity_poly.entity_id
_entity_poly.type
_entity_poly.pdbx_seq_one_letter_code
_entity_poly.pdbx_strand_id
1 'polypeptide(L)'
;MVDKKRKSKRLSTRKKNKIVKKIRKQEKDRRREARMKRKSKAKIPKHILMTDEDVQKMNDIKNNERNRKDIVIDLEDPFEKFIKNNDFFILVLDPRDTFSLPDFTIFQSKPFCIVLNYKNDIPLNFLFKLYENAKKSYNTFIVAKDIATESLKSIHNDFISFVNDFSGSIGILGEHHVGKNFVKTFIPESNIFTIESKQSLSSLLRKCLPMRKVLYKDLLKSLVETQDFKEKLSLYFAIPLYDTFNDFVELVAEKKMIRKNKEFSVSKILLDEFYEKRILFFYDINNILQISFNK
;
A
#
# COMPACT_ATOMS: atom_id res chain seq x y z
N MET A 1 29.59 79.04 -33.58
CA MET A 1 28.49 78.12 -33.21
C MET A 1 29.11 76.85 -32.66
N VAL A 2 28.74 76.40 -31.45
CA VAL A 2 29.29 75.18 -30.85
C VAL A 2 28.40 74.00 -31.24
N ASP A 3 28.92 73.07 -32.02
CA ASP A 3 28.17 71.90 -32.48
C ASP A 3 27.88 70.92 -31.33
N LYS A 4 26.59 70.64 -31.11
CA LYS A 4 26.12 69.74 -30.04
C LYS A 4 26.48 68.29 -30.36
N LYS A 5 27.02 67.55 -29.37
CA LYS A 5 27.34 66.12 -29.48
C LYS A 5 26.10 65.31 -29.91
N ARG A 6 26.20 64.66 -31.08
CA ARG A 6 25.17 63.78 -31.65
C ARG A 6 25.19 62.41 -30.97
N LYS A 7 24.03 61.92 -30.54
CA LYS A 7 23.92 60.59 -29.89
C LYS A 7 24.24 59.47 -30.88
N SER A 8 24.98 58.47 -30.41
CA SER A 8 25.33 57.28 -31.19
C SER A 8 24.10 56.45 -31.54
N LYS A 9 23.99 56.05 -32.81
CA LYS A 9 22.97 55.12 -33.30
C LYS A 9 23.30 53.65 -33.01
N ARG A 10 24.48 53.36 -32.43
CA ARG A 10 24.94 51.99 -32.19
C ARG A 10 24.21 51.40 -30.98
N LEU A 11 23.41 50.37 -31.23
CA LEU A 11 22.72 49.61 -30.18
C LEU A 11 23.70 48.68 -29.46
N SER A 12 23.77 48.78 -28.13
CA SER A 12 24.53 47.84 -27.31
C SER A 12 23.93 46.43 -27.38
N THR A 13 24.79 45.41 -27.27
CA THR A 13 24.39 43.99 -27.24
C THR A 13 23.32 43.71 -26.19
N ARG A 14 23.44 44.34 -25.00
CA ARG A 14 22.44 44.25 -23.93
C ARG A 14 21.07 44.82 -24.35
N LYS A 15 21.04 45.96 -25.05
CA LYS A 15 19.78 46.53 -25.58
C LYS A 15 19.18 45.65 -26.68
N LYS A 16 20.00 45.10 -27.59
CA LYS A 16 19.54 44.15 -28.62
C LYS A 16 18.88 42.91 -28.00
N ASN A 17 19.53 42.28 -27.02
CA ASN A 17 19.00 41.08 -26.35
C ASN A 17 17.69 41.37 -25.58
N LYS A 18 17.56 42.57 -24.98
CA LYS A 18 16.32 42.98 -24.30
C LYS A 18 15.17 43.17 -25.29
N ILE A 19 15.43 43.75 -26.46
CA ILE A 19 14.44 43.90 -27.53
C ILE A 19 13.97 42.53 -28.04
N VAL A 20 14.91 41.61 -28.30
CA VAL A 20 14.58 40.24 -28.76
C VAL A 20 13.72 39.49 -27.74
N LYS A 21 14.06 39.57 -26.45
CA LYS A 21 13.23 38.96 -25.38
C LYS A 21 11.82 39.56 -25.33
N LYS A 22 11.68 40.88 -25.52
CA LYS A 22 10.38 41.56 -25.54
C LYS A 22 9.52 41.11 -26.73
N ILE A 23 10.11 41.01 -27.92
CA ILE A 23 9.43 40.54 -29.14
C ILE A 23 8.95 39.09 -28.96
N ARG A 24 9.83 38.19 -28.47
CA ARG A 24 9.45 36.79 -28.21
C ARG A 24 8.29 36.65 -27.23
N LYS A 25 8.25 37.48 -26.19
CA LYS A 25 7.15 37.48 -25.21
C LYS A 25 5.85 37.96 -25.86
N GLN A 26 5.87 39.09 -26.57
CA GLN A 26 4.69 39.61 -27.28
C GLN A 26 4.13 38.61 -28.30
N GLU A 27 5.00 37.89 -29.01
CA GLU A 27 4.54 36.89 -29.98
C GLU A 27 3.89 35.67 -29.30
N LYS A 28 4.43 35.23 -28.16
CA LYS A 28 3.84 34.15 -27.34
C LYS A 28 2.45 34.55 -26.82
N ASP A 29 2.30 35.79 -26.37
CA ASP A 29 1.04 36.31 -25.86
C ASP A 29 0.00 36.46 -27.00
N ARG A 30 0.38 36.99 -28.17
CA ARG A 30 -0.49 37.03 -29.36
C ARG A 30 -0.97 35.63 -29.80
N ARG A 31 -0.10 34.62 -29.75
CA ARG A 31 -0.48 33.23 -30.08
C ARG A 31 -1.50 32.65 -29.08
N ARG A 32 -1.41 33.01 -27.79
CA ARG A 32 -2.38 32.58 -26.77
C ARG A 32 -3.74 33.24 -26.99
N GLU A 33 -3.77 34.54 -27.23
CA GLU A 33 -5.02 35.27 -27.53
C GLU A 33 -5.70 34.77 -28.80
N ALA A 34 -4.94 34.49 -29.86
CA ALA A 34 -5.47 33.91 -31.10
C ALA A 34 -6.11 32.52 -30.88
N ARG A 35 -5.54 31.69 -29.98
CA ARG A 35 -6.13 30.40 -29.62
C ARG A 35 -7.43 30.56 -28.83
N MET A 36 -7.50 31.52 -27.91
CA MET A 36 -8.71 31.80 -27.15
C MET A 36 -9.83 32.32 -28.06
N LYS A 37 -9.52 33.24 -28.98
CA LYS A 37 -10.47 33.75 -29.99
C LYS A 37 -10.96 32.67 -30.97
N ARG A 38 -10.13 31.67 -31.29
CA ARG A 38 -10.56 30.51 -32.10
C ARG A 38 -11.53 29.59 -31.33
N LYS A 39 -11.35 29.42 -30.02
CA LYS A 39 -12.26 28.64 -29.16
C LYS A 39 -13.58 29.35 -28.89
N SER A 40 -13.61 30.68 -28.96
CA SER A 40 -14.80 31.52 -28.71
C SER A 40 -15.60 31.86 -29.98
N LYS A 41 -15.33 31.24 -31.13
CA LYS A 41 -16.22 31.39 -32.29
C LYS A 41 -17.61 30.89 -31.89
N ALA A 42 -18.63 31.70 -32.13
CA ALA A 42 -20.02 31.37 -31.87
C ALA A 42 -20.35 30.02 -32.52
N LYS A 43 -20.56 28.99 -31.69
CA LYS A 43 -21.13 27.73 -32.15
C LYS A 43 -22.59 28.02 -32.47
N ILE A 44 -23.03 27.62 -33.67
CA ILE A 44 -24.45 27.59 -34.00
C ILE A 44 -25.14 26.79 -32.88
N PRO A 45 -26.20 27.34 -32.24
CA PRO A 45 -26.94 26.62 -31.21
C PRO A 45 -27.37 25.24 -31.75
N LYS A 46 -27.02 24.17 -31.03
CA LYS A 46 -27.26 22.79 -31.50
C LYS A 46 -28.73 22.52 -31.86
N HIS A 47 -29.68 23.20 -31.21
CA HIS A 47 -31.11 23.05 -31.49
C HIS A 47 -31.52 23.47 -32.92
N ILE A 48 -30.72 24.29 -33.61
CA ILE A 48 -30.98 24.72 -35.00
C ILE A 48 -30.50 23.67 -36.01
N LEU A 49 -29.61 22.76 -35.59
CA LEU A 49 -28.98 21.74 -36.46
C LEU A 49 -29.53 20.33 -36.23
N MET A 50 -30.47 20.16 -35.30
CA MET A 50 -30.99 18.84 -34.92
C MET A 50 -32.35 18.62 -35.57
N THR A 51 -32.51 17.45 -36.17
CA THR A 51 -33.80 16.97 -36.66
C THR A 51 -34.62 16.40 -35.51
N ASP A 52 -35.92 16.22 -35.70
CA ASP A 52 -36.82 15.66 -34.67
C ASP A 52 -36.37 14.24 -34.23
N GLU A 53 -35.75 13.47 -35.14
CA GLU A 53 -35.16 12.16 -34.82
C GLU A 53 -33.94 12.27 -33.88
N ASP A 54 -33.12 13.30 -34.03
CA ASP A 54 -31.96 13.54 -33.16
C ASP A 54 -32.40 13.92 -31.74
N VAL A 55 -33.53 14.63 -31.63
CA VAL A 55 -34.14 15.00 -30.35
C VAL A 55 -34.69 13.75 -29.65
N GLN A 56 -35.36 12.86 -30.39
CA GLN A 56 -35.83 11.58 -29.84
C GLN A 56 -34.67 10.71 -29.35
N LYS A 57 -33.63 10.49 -30.16
CA LYS A 57 -32.44 9.72 -29.73
C LYS A 57 -31.77 10.30 -28.49
N MET A 58 -31.71 11.63 -28.38
CA MET A 58 -31.17 12.29 -27.20
C MET A 58 -32.03 12.09 -25.95
N ASN A 59 -33.36 12.07 -26.09
CA ASN A 59 -34.26 11.78 -24.99
C ASN A 59 -34.19 10.32 -24.57
N ASP A 60 -34.06 9.39 -25.51
CA ASP A 60 -33.86 7.97 -25.22
C ASP A 60 -32.53 7.72 -24.50
N ILE A 61 -31.46 8.41 -24.90
CA ILE A 61 -30.18 8.37 -24.20
C ILE A 61 -30.32 8.92 -22.77
N LYS A 62 -31.02 10.04 -22.58
CA LYS A 62 -31.25 10.62 -21.23
C LYS A 62 -32.10 9.70 -20.35
N ASN A 63 -33.12 9.05 -20.92
CA ASN A 63 -33.97 8.12 -20.20
C ASN A 63 -33.20 6.84 -19.85
N ASN A 64 -32.37 6.32 -20.75
CA ASN A 64 -31.47 5.21 -20.45
C ASN A 64 -30.40 5.57 -19.40
N GLU A 65 -29.88 6.80 -19.41
CA GLU A 65 -28.98 7.27 -18.35
C GLU A 65 -29.67 7.42 -17.00
N ARG A 66 -30.93 7.87 -16.96
CA ARG A 66 -31.73 7.90 -15.74
C ARG A 66 -32.01 6.50 -15.21
N ASN A 67 -32.44 5.59 -16.09
CA ASN A 67 -32.66 4.19 -15.73
C ASN A 67 -31.38 3.49 -15.25
N ARG A 68 -30.20 3.88 -15.74
CA ARG A 68 -28.90 3.40 -15.19
C ARG A 68 -28.57 3.98 -13.81
N LYS A 69 -29.04 5.19 -13.50
CA LYS A 69 -28.84 5.83 -12.19
C LYS A 69 -29.83 5.33 -11.13
N ASP A 70 -31.00 4.88 -11.55
CA ASP A 70 -32.07 4.39 -10.67
C ASP A 70 -31.96 2.88 -10.36
N ILE A 71 -30.99 2.17 -10.94
CA ILE A 71 -30.55 0.87 -10.39
C ILE A 71 -29.79 1.17 -9.11
N VAL A 72 -30.53 1.24 -8.01
CA VAL A 72 -29.97 1.15 -6.66
C VAL A 72 -29.36 -0.25 -6.56
N ILE A 73 -28.06 -0.35 -6.83
CA ILE A 73 -27.30 -1.52 -6.46
C ILE A 73 -27.35 -1.54 -4.93
N ASP A 74 -28.05 -2.51 -4.34
CA ASP A 74 -27.88 -2.86 -2.93
C ASP A 74 -26.40 -3.23 -2.76
N LEU A 75 -25.59 -2.22 -2.44
CA LEU A 75 -24.20 -2.34 -2.05
C LEU A 75 -24.20 -2.82 -0.60
N GLU A 76 -24.76 -4.01 -0.37
CA GLU A 76 -24.54 -4.71 0.89
C GLU A 76 -23.03 -4.89 1.04
N ASP A 77 -22.47 -4.41 2.15
CA ASP A 77 -21.02 -4.46 2.38
C ASP A 77 -20.57 -5.93 2.22
N PRO A 78 -19.61 -6.22 1.32
CA PRO A 78 -19.08 -7.58 1.13
C PRO A 78 -18.67 -8.24 2.45
N PHE A 79 -18.25 -7.43 3.43
CA PHE A 79 -17.90 -7.89 4.76
C PHE A 79 -19.11 -8.31 5.59
N GLU A 80 -20.19 -7.52 5.61
CA GLU A 80 -21.43 -7.88 6.29
C GLU A 80 -22.03 -9.17 5.71
N LYS A 81 -22.05 -9.29 4.39
CA LYS A 81 -22.48 -10.51 3.70
C LYS A 81 -21.63 -11.71 4.10
N PHE A 82 -20.31 -11.54 4.21
CA PHE A 82 -19.42 -12.58 4.69
C PHE A 82 -19.73 -12.98 6.14
N ILE A 83 -19.97 -12.01 7.03
CA ILE A 83 -20.32 -12.30 8.43
C ILE A 83 -21.65 -13.06 8.51
N LYS A 84 -22.66 -12.67 7.72
CA LYS A 84 -23.97 -13.33 7.72
C LYS A 84 -23.87 -14.80 7.29
N ASN A 85 -23.05 -15.08 6.27
CA ASN A 85 -22.94 -16.40 5.63
C ASN A 85 -22.09 -17.44 6.39
N ASN A 86 -21.42 -17.06 7.47
CA ASN A 86 -20.54 -17.97 8.22
C ASN A 86 -20.98 -18.07 9.69
N ASP A 87 -20.98 -19.28 10.24
CA ASP A 87 -21.37 -19.56 11.63
C ASP A 87 -20.20 -19.37 12.61
N PHE A 88 -18.99 -19.65 12.14
CA PHE A 88 -17.76 -19.56 12.92
C PHE A 88 -16.65 -18.85 12.16
N PHE A 89 -15.79 -18.14 12.88
CA PHE A 89 -14.69 -17.39 12.28
C PHE A 89 -13.31 -17.81 12.76
N ILE A 90 -12.38 -17.88 11.82
CA ILE A 90 -10.96 -18.08 12.10
C ILE A 90 -10.23 -16.81 11.71
N LEU A 91 -9.72 -16.09 12.71
CA LEU A 91 -8.88 -14.92 12.48
C LEU A 91 -7.41 -15.35 12.36
N VAL A 92 -6.86 -15.26 11.15
CA VAL A 92 -5.47 -15.59 10.87
C VAL A 92 -4.61 -14.34 11.06
N LEU A 93 -3.61 -14.46 11.92
CA LEU A 93 -2.69 -13.40 12.25
C LEU A 93 -1.26 -13.77 11.90
N ASP A 94 -0.47 -12.74 11.60
CA ASP A 94 0.97 -12.87 11.43
C ASP A 94 1.65 -12.56 12.77
N PRO A 95 2.38 -13.50 13.39
CA PRO A 95 2.87 -13.36 14.75
C PRO A 95 4.01 -12.33 14.88
N ARG A 96 4.50 -11.77 13.77
CA ARG A 96 5.46 -10.65 13.78
C ARG A 96 4.86 -9.34 14.28
N ASP A 97 3.54 -9.21 14.24
CA ASP A 97 2.84 -8.00 14.66
C ASP A 97 1.48 -8.35 15.28
N THR A 98 1.48 -8.44 16.60
CA THR A 98 0.28 -8.72 17.40
C THR A 98 -0.46 -7.47 17.85
N PHE A 99 -0.03 -6.26 17.47
CA PHE A 99 -0.69 -5.01 17.83
C PHE A 99 -1.65 -4.52 16.74
N SER A 100 -1.46 -4.97 15.50
CA SER A 100 -2.39 -4.72 14.39
C SER A 100 -3.63 -5.64 14.42
N LEU A 101 -4.11 -6.01 15.61
CA LEU A 101 -5.34 -6.77 15.74
C LEU A 101 -6.52 -5.91 15.24
N PRO A 102 -7.42 -6.46 14.41
CA PRO A 102 -8.66 -5.79 14.09
C PRO A 102 -9.50 -5.61 15.35
N ASP A 103 -10.36 -4.60 15.34
CA ASP A 103 -11.29 -4.38 16.44
C ASP A 103 -12.26 -5.57 16.53
N PHE A 104 -12.17 -6.32 17.64
CA PHE A 104 -12.95 -7.55 17.84
C PHE A 104 -14.43 -7.27 18.13
N THR A 105 -14.81 -6.00 18.34
CA THR A 105 -16.21 -5.59 18.52
C THR A 105 -17.10 -6.04 17.35
N ILE A 106 -16.51 -6.17 16.17
CA ILE A 106 -17.15 -6.62 14.94
C ILE A 106 -17.67 -8.07 15.03
N PHE A 107 -17.05 -8.91 15.86
CA PHE A 107 -17.40 -10.33 16.02
C PHE A 107 -18.37 -10.60 17.19
N GLN A 108 -18.85 -9.57 17.89
CA GLN A 108 -19.49 -9.70 19.22
C GLN A 108 -20.67 -10.68 19.31
N SER A 109 -21.29 -11.06 18.21
CA SER A 109 -22.41 -12.01 18.20
C SER A 109 -22.08 -13.41 17.70
N LYS A 110 -20.85 -13.69 17.23
CA LYS A 110 -20.49 -14.97 16.63
C LYS A 110 -19.18 -15.55 17.20
N PRO A 111 -19.10 -16.88 17.39
CA PRO A 111 -17.91 -17.51 17.91
C PRO A 111 -16.74 -17.39 16.94
N PHE A 112 -15.53 -17.19 17.47
CA PHE A 112 -14.30 -17.14 16.68
C PHE A 112 -13.11 -17.72 17.43
N CYS A 113 -12.07 -18.12 16.69
CA CYS A 113 -10.75 -18.42 17.23
C CYS A 113 -9.65 -17.63 16.51
N ILE A 114 -8.49 -17.57 17.14
CA ILE A 114 -7.29 -16.93 16.60
C ILE A 114 -6.31 -18.01 16.15
N VAL A 115 -5.75 -17.83 14.95
CA VAL A 115 -4.72 -18.70 14.41
C VAL A 115 -3.47 -17.88 14.14
N LEU A 116 -2.40 -18.16 14.88
CA LEU A 116 -1.08 -17.62 14.63
C LEU A 116 -0.40 -18.46 13.55
N ASN A 117 -0.24 -17.90 12.35
CA ASN A 117 0.42 -18.60 11.25
C ASN A 117 1.93 -18.37 11.31
N TYR A 118 2.66 -19.36 11.83
CA TYR A 118 4.10 -19.32 12.01
C TYR A 118 4.85 -19.73 10.74
N LYS A 119 5.77 -18.85 10.30
CA LYS A 119 6.54 -19.02 9.05
C LYS A 119 8.04 -19.13 9.30
N ASN A 120 8.47 -19.52 10.51
CA ASN A 120 9.88 -19.58 10.93
C ASN A 120 10.61 -18.22 10.85
N ASP A 121 9.88 -17.12 11.01
CA ASP A 121 10.36 -15.74 10.89
C ASP A 121 10.53 -15.03 12.23
N ILE A 122 10.14 -15.68 13.33
CA ILE A 122 10.33 -15.21 14.70
C ILE A 122 10.88 -16.33 15.60
N PRO A 123 11.55 -16.00 16.73
CA PRO A 123 11.99 -17.00 17.69
C PRO A 123 10.83 -17.79 18.31
N LEU A 124 10.97 -19.11 18.44
CA LEU A 124 9.95 -19.98 19.03
C LEU A 124 9.54 -19.55 20.44
N ASN A 125 10.49 -19.15 21.28
CA ASN A 125 10.21 -18.67 22.64
C ASN A 125 9.30 -17.44 22.64
N PHE A 126 9.42 -16.58 21.63
CA PHE A 126 8.56 -15.41 21.49
C PHE A 126 7.16 -15.81 20.99
N LEU A 127 7.08 -16.69 19.99
CA LEU A 127 5.81 -17.25 19.51
C LEU A 127 4.99 -17.89 20.64
N PHE A 128 5.60 -18.72 21.48
CA PHE A 128 4.90 -19.36 22.60
C PHE A 128 4.42 -18.35 23.64
N LYS A 129 5.21 -17.30 23.93
CA LYS A 129 4.74 -16.20 24.81
C LYS A 129 3.51 -15.49 24.24
N LEU A 130 3.49 -15.23 22.93
CA LEU A 130 2.33 -14.64 22.26
C LEU A 130 1.10 -15.55 22.34
N TYR A 131 1.29 -16.84 22.07
CA TYR A 131 0.25 -17.86 22.18
C TYR A 131 -0.34 -17.91 23.59
N GLU A 132 0.49 -18.01 24.62
CA GLU A 132 0.04 -18.05 26.02
C GLU A 132 -0.71 -16.78 26.44
N ASN A 133 -0.28 -15.61 25.93
CA ASN A 133 -0.98 -14.36 26.20
C ASN A 133 -2.35 -14.30 25.50
N ALA A 134 -2.43 -14.69 24.23
CA ALA A 134 -3.69 -14.67 23.47
C ALA A 134 -4.69 -15.72 23.99
N LYS A 135 -4.20 -16.89 24.40
CA LYS A 135 -5.01 -18.00 24.95
C LYS A 135 -5.78 -17.63 26.22
N LYS A 136 -5.31 -16.63 26.98
CA LYS A 136 -6.02 -16.12 28.17
C LYS A 136 -7.38 -15.49 27.84
N SER A 137 -7.52 -14.95 26.62
CA SER A 137 -8.71 -14.19 26.21
C SER A 137 -9.48 -14.86 25.08
N TYR A 138 -8.82 -15.67 24.25
CA TYR A 138 -9.41 -16.23 23.05
C TYR A 138 -8.97 -17.68 22.85
N ASN A 139 -9.84 -18.50 22.25
CA ASN A 139 -9.42 -19.80 21.75
C ASN A 139 -8.36 -19.56 20.66
N THR A 140 -7.12 -19.98 20.91
CA THR A 140 -5.96 -19.60 20.09
C THR A 140 -5.17 -20.85 19.71
N PHE A 141 -4.70 -20.90 18.47
CA PHE A 141 -3.89 -21.98 17.93
C PHE A 141 -2.66 -21.44 17.21
N ILE A 142 -1.68 -22.32 17.00
CA ILE A 142 -0.51 -22.08 16.15
C ILE A 142 -0.56 -23.10 15.02
N VAL A 143 -0.47 -22.61 13.79
CA VAL A 143 -0.23 -23.45 12.61
C VAL A 143 1.08 -23.04 11.96
N ALA A 144 1.83 -24.02 11.48
CA ALA A 144 3.09 -23.80 10.81
C ALA A 144 3.21 -24.77 9.65
N LYS A 145 3.89 -24.34 8.58
CA LYS A 145 4.23 -25.24 7.47
C LYS A 145 5.27 -26.28 7.88
N ASP A 146 6.30 -25.85 8.60
CA ASP A 146 7.37 -26.72 9.08
C ASP A 146 7.24 -26.84 10.60
N ILE A 147 6.92 -28.03 11.08
CA ILE A 147 6.73 -28.30 12.51
C ILE A 147 8.07 -28.70 13.12
N ALA A 148 8.66 -27.79 13.88
CA ALA A 148 10.00 -27.96 14.44
C ALA A 148 10.03 -28.64 15.82
N THR A 149 8.90 -28.65 16.56
CA THR A 149 8.85 -29.17 17.94
C THR A 149 7.58 -29.96 18.21
N GLU A 150 7.63 -30.91 19.15
CA GLU A 150 6.46 -31.73 19.53
C GLU A 150 5.35 -30.87 20.16
N SER A 151 5.70 -29.83 20.92
CA SER A 151 4.71 -28.88 21.45
C SER A 151 3.95 -28.15 20.34
N LEU A 152 4.65 -27.72 19.29
CA LEU A 152 4.01 -27.06 18.15
C LEU A 152 3.15 -28.05 17.35
N LYS A 153 3.61 -29.31 17.24
CA LYS A 153 2.84 -30.40 16.63
C LYS A 153 1.53 -30.67 17.37
N SER A 154 1.56 -30.71 18.70
CA SER A 154 0.37 -30.89 19.52
C SER A 154 -0.65 -29.79 19.27
N ILE A 155 -0.24 -28.52 19.37
CA ILE A 155 -1.14 -27.36 19.15
C ILE A 155 -1.70 -27.37 17.72
N HIS A 156 -0.89 -27.73 16.73
CA HIS A 156 -1.32 -27.85 15.35
C HIS A 156 -2.38 -28.94 15.19
N ASN A 157 -2.17 -30.11 15.78
CA ASN A 157 -3.14 -31.22 15.73
C ASN A 157 -4.44 -30.86 16.46
N ASP A 158 -4.35 -30.16 17.59
CA ASP A 158 -5.52 -29.67 18.33
C ASP A 158 -6.37 -28.74 17.45
N PHE A 159 -5.73 -27.87 16.65
CA PHE A 159 -6.44 -27.05 15.67
C PHE A 159 -7.14 -27.90 14.60
N ILE A 160 -6.44 -28.89 14.03
CA ILE A 160 -7.03 -29.77 13.01
C ILE A 160 -8.24 -30.51 13.57
N SER A 161 -8.14 -31.09 14.77
CA SER A 161 -9.26 -31.76 15.42
C SER A 161 -10.42 -30.78 15.62
N PHE A 162 -10.13 -29.62 16.20
CA PHE A 162 -11.13 -28.59 16.49
C PHE A 162 -11.94 -28.18 15.25
N VAL A 163 -11.30 -27.98 14.09
CA VAL A 163 -12.01 -27.59 12.86
C VAL A 163 -12.73 -28.75 12.18
N ASN A 164 -12.23 -29.98 12.32
CA ASN A 164 -12.90 -31.17 11.78
C ASN A 164 -14.15 -31.55 12.57
N ASP A 165 -14.17 -31.26 13.87
CA ASP A 165 -15.30 -31.54 14.75
C ASP A 165 -16.42 -30.49 14.61
N PHE A 166 -16.13 -29.34 13.98
CA PHE A 166 -17.10 -28.27 13.79
C PHE A 166 -18.08 -28.59 12.65
N SER A 167 -19.38 -28.61 12.96
CA SER A 167 -20.45 -28.72 11.97
C SER A 167 -21.05 -27.35 11.70
N GLY A 168 -20.68 -26.73 10.58
CA GLY A 168 -21.20 -25.44 10.16
C GLY A 168 -20.31 -24.74 9.13
N SER A 169 -20.73 -23.54 8.73
CA SER A 169 -19.99 -22.72 7.77
C SER A 169 -18.85 -21.95 8.46
N ILE A 170 -17.62 -22.11 7.96
CA ILE A 170 -16.41 -21.47 8.52
C ILE A 170 -15.92 -20.35 7.61
N GLY A 171 -15.77 -19.15 8.19
CA GLY A 171 -15.16 -17.99 7.56
C GLY A 171 -13.72 -17.76 8.04
N ILE A 172 -12.75 -17.76 7.12
CA ILE A 172 -11.35 -17.41 7.40
C ILE A 172 -11.10 -15.93 7.08
N LEU A 173 -10.59 -15.21 8.06
CA LEU A 173 -10.36 -13.77 8.06
C LEU A 173 -8.90 -13.44 8.30
N GLY A 174 -8.50 -12.22 7.93
CA GLY A 174 -7.15 -11.71 8.14
C GLY A 174 -6.68 -10.81 7.01
N GLU A 175 -5.52 -10.20 7.17
CA GLU A 175 -4.96 -9.25 6.22
C GLU A 175 -4.38 -9.95 4.97
N HIS A 176 -3.95 -9.18 3.98
CA HIS A 176 -3.22 -9.73 2.83
C HIS A 176 -1.94 -10.46 3.30
N HIS A 177 -1.60 -11.59 2.66
CA HIS A 177 -0.35 -12.34 2.89
C HIS A 177 -0.08 -12.90 4.31
N VAL A 178 -1.02 -12.81 5.25
CA VAL A 178 -0.89 -13.45 6.58
C VAL A 178 -0.94 -14.98 6.51
N GLY A 179 -1.44 -15.54 5.40
CA GLY A 179 -1.46 -16.99 5.14
C GLY A 179 -2.82 -17.66 5.30
N LYS A 180 -3.92 -16.91 5.12
CA LYS A 180 -5.29 -17.46 5.07
C LYS A 180 -5.44 -18.65 4.11
N ASN A 181 -4.81 -18.57 2.94
CA ASN A 181 -4.85 -19.65 1.95
C ASN A 181 -4.16 -20.93 2.44
N PHE A 182 -3.13 -20.81 3.31
CA PHE A 182 -2.51 -21.97 3.95
C PHE A 182 -3.46 -22.55 4.99
N VAL A 183 -4.11 -21.72 5.81
CA VAL A 183 -5.12 -22.21 6.77
C VAL A 183 -6.30 -22.90 6.05
N LYS A 184 -6.71 -22.36 4.90
CA LYS A 184 -7.77 -22.95 4.06
C LYS A 184 -7.43 -24.37 3.57
N THR A 185 -6.16 -24.76 3.46
CA THR A 185 -5.84 -26.15 3.05
C THR A 185 -6.31 -27.19 4.07
N PHE A 186 -6.51 -26.79 5.33
CA PHE A 186 -7.09 -27.64 6.37
C PHE A 186 -8.63 -27.62 6.37
N ILE A 187 -9.25 -26.64 5.72
CA ILE A 187 -10.71 -26.43 5.69
C ILE A 187 -11.15 -26.01 4.27
N PRO A 188 -11.16 -26.94 3.29
CA PRO A 188 -11.33 -26.59 1.87
C PRO A 188 -12.64 -25.84 1.56
N GLU A 189 -13.72 -26.18 2.26
CA GLU A 189 -15.06 -25.59 2.09
C GLU A 189 -15.21 -24.20 2.75
N SER A 190 -14.17 -23.68 3.41
CA SER A 190 -14.23 -22.38 4.06
C SER A 190 -14.26 -21.20 3.09
N ASN A 191 -14.98 -20.16 3.50
CA ASN A 191 -14.98 -18.87 2.83
C ASN A 191 -13.78 -18.04 3.29
N ILE A 192 -13.15 -17.26 2.40
CA ILE A 192 -12.06 -16.34 2.76
C ILE A 192 -12.51 -14.91 2.58
N PHE A 193 -12.25 -14.09 3.60
CA PHE A 193 -12.34 -12.64 3.50
C PHE A 193 -10.98 -11.99 3.80
N THR A 194 -10.65 -10.94 3.05
CA THR A 194 -9.43 -10.17 3.29
C THR A 194 -9.77 -8.83 3.89
N ILE A 195 -9.28 -8.60 5.10
CA ILE A 195 -9.43 -7.34 5.82
C ILE A 195 -8.40 -6.34 5.28
N GLU A 196 -8.80 -5.08 5.12
CA GLU A 196 -7.88 -4.01 4.78
C GLU A 196 -6.93 -3.71 5.93
N SER A 197 -5.64 -3.61 5.62
CA SER A 197 -4.61 -3.30 6.61
C SER A 197 -4.54 -1.81 6.93
N LYS A 198 -4.34 -1.49 8.21
CA LYS A 198 -4.01 -0.12 8.64
C LYS A 198 -2.65 0.29 8.06
N GLN A 199 -2.53 1.56 7.65
CA GLN A 199 -1.27 2.11 7.16
C GLN A 199 -0.23 2.19 8.28
N SER A 200 0.70 1.23 8.30
CA SER A 200 1.78 1.13 9.28
C SER A 200 3.05 0.58 8.65
N LEU A 201 4.19 0.79 9.31
CA LEU A 201 5.47 0.21 8.89
C LEU A 201 5.36 -1.32 8.87
N SER A 202 4.79 -1.93 9.92
CA SER A 202 4.56 -3.38 9.97
C SER A 202 3.77 -3.89 8.77
N SER A 203 2.62 -3.29 8.46
CA SER A 203 1.79 -3.69 7.32
C SER A 203 2.55 -3.61 5.99
N LEU A 204 3.44 -2.62 5.85
CA LEU A 204 4.32 -2.48 4.68
C LEU A 204 5.39 -3.58 4.63
N LEU A 205 6.09 -3.84 5.74
CA LEU A 205 7.13 -4.86 5.84
C LEU A 205 6.59 -6.31 5.73
N ARG A 206 5.34 -6.55 6.16
CA ARG A 206 4.63 -7.85 6.00
C ARG A 206 4.04 -8.05 4.60
N LYS A 207 4.19 -7.07 3.68
CA LYS A 207 3.57 -7.06 2.34
C LYS A 207 2.04 -6.96 2.36
N CYS A 208 1.44 -6.62 3.49
CA CYS A 208 -0.02 -6.50 3.61
C CYS A 208 -0.54 -5.26 2.88
N LEU A 209 0.29 -4.22 2.75
CA LEU A 209 -0.01 -3.00 2.00
C LEU A 209 0.93 -2.82 0.80
N PRO A 210 0.38 -2.53 -0.40
CA PRO A 210 1.22 -2.21 -1.55
C PRO A 210 1.84 -0.82 -1.38
N MET A 211 3.14 -0.72 -1.63
CA MET A 211 3.94 0.51 -1.48
C MET A 211 3.33 1.73 -2.22
N ARG A 212 2.65 1.51 -3.35
CA ARG A 212 2.00 2.57 -4.14
C ARG A 212 0.77 3.21 -3.47
N LYS A 213 0.18 2.56 -2.47
CA LYS A 213 -1.03 3.02 -1.78
C LYS A 213 -0.73 3.72 -0.44
N VAL A 214 0.54 3.87 -0.08
CA VAL A 214 0.95 4.40 1.22
C VAL A 214 2.08 5.43 1.09
N LEU A 215 2.21 6.28 2.10
CA LEU A 215 3.37 7.18 2.27
C LEU A 215 4.58 6.37 2.76
N TYR A 216 5.08 5.46 1.91
CA TYR A 216 6.15 4.52 2.26
C TYR A 216 7.43 5.22 2.71
N LYS A 217 7.69 6.42 2.20
CA LYS A 217 8.90 7.19 2.52
C LYS A 217 8.97 7.50 4.00
N ASP A 218 7.89 8.01 4.58
CA ASP A 218 7.86 8.41 5.99
C ASP A 218 7.99 7.19 6.90
N LEU A 219 7.36 6.07 6.51
CA LEU A 219 7.45 4.81 7.23
C LEU A 219 8.86 4.20 7.19
N LEU A 220 9.51 4.19 6.03
CA LEU A 220 10.85 3.61 5.87
C LEU A 220 11.95 4.53 6.40
N LYS A 221 11.75 5.85 6.37
CA LYS A 221 12.75 6.81 6.85
C LYS A 221 13.06 6.59 8.32
N SER A 222 12.04 6.48 9.18
CA SER A 222 12.23 6.26 10.61
C SER A 222 12.98 4.95 10.89
N LEU A 223 12.67 3.91 10.13
CA LEU A 223 13.36 2.64 10.20
C LEU A 223 14.84 2.79 9.83
N VAL A 224 15.13 3.28 8.63
CA VAL A 224 16.48 3.36 8.03
C VAL A 224 17.42 4.29 8.79
N GLU A 225 16.89 5.31 9.44
CA GLU A 225 17.66 6.29 10.21
C GLU A 225 17.92 5.87 11.66
N THR A 226 17.35 4.75 12.13
CA THR A 226 17.64 4.20 13.46
C THR A 226 19.09 3.69 13.52
N GLN A 227 19.87 4.14 14.52
CA GLN A 227 21.32 3.93 14.60
C GLN A 227 21.74 2.45 14.44
N ASP A 228 21.16 1.55 15.24
CA ASP A 228 21.50 0.12 15.19
C ASP A 228 21.17 -0.53 13.84
N PHE A 229 20.12 -0.06 13.17
CA PHE A 229 19.72 -0.60 11.88
C PHE A 229 20.59 -0.05 10.75
N LYS A 230 21.01 1.22 10.84
CA LYS A 230 21.88 1.89 9.88
C LYS A 230 23.24 1.20 9.72
N GLU A 231 23.87 0.83 10.83
CA GLU A 231 25.16 0.12 10.80
C GLU A 231 25.01 -1.26 10.14
N LYS A 232 23.97 -2.00 10.52
CA LYS A 232 23.67 -3.32 9.92
C LYS A 232 23.35 -3.22 8.43
N LEU A 233 22.57 -2.23 8.01
CA LEU A 233 22.25 -1.99 6.60
C LEU A 233 23.49 -1.61 5.79
N SER A 234 24.36 -0.77 6.34
CA SER A 234 25.60 -0.35 5.67
C SER A 234 26.49 -1.57 5.37
N LEU A 235 26.62 -2.47 6.35
CA LEU A 235 27.33 -3.74 6.19
C LEU A 235 26.63 -4.67 5.19
N TYR A 236 25.31 -4.87 5.32
CA TYR A 236 24.53 -5.77 4.48
C TYR A 236 24.58 -5.37 3.00
N PHE A 237 24.35 -4.09 2.71
CA PHE A 237 24.45 -3.56 1.36
C PHE A 237 25.89 -3.28 0.96
N ALA A 238 26.88 -3.44 1.85
CA ALA A 238 28.29 -3.10 1.66
C ALA A 238 28.48 -1.70 1.03
N ILE A 239 27.86 -0.72 1.67
CA ILE A 239 27.96 0.71 1.36
C ILE A 239 28.62 1.43 2.55
N PRO A 240 29.19 2.64 2.34
CA PRO A 240 29.62 3.48 3.45
C PRO A 240 28.48 3.77 4.44
N LEU A 241 28.85 4.08 5.68
CA LEU A 241 27.93 4.65 6.66
C LEU A 241 27.30 5.93 6.11
N TYR A 242 26.05 6.17 6.48
CA TYR A 242 25.22 7.24 5.95
C TYR A 242 24.44 7.92 7.07
N ASP A 243 24.05 9.18 6.88
CA ASP A 243 23.36 9.94 7.93
C ASP A 243 21.86 9.96 7.74
N THR A 244 21.39 10.16 6.50
CA THR A 244 19.97 10.30 6.18
C THR A 244 19.47 9.19 5.27
N PHE A 245 18.16 9.02 5.23
CA PHE A 245 17.51 8.13 4.26
C PHE A 245 17.86 8.49 2.81
N ASN A 246 18.06 9.77 2.48
CA ASN A 246 18.45 10.18 1.13
C ASN A 246 19.87 9.73 0.78
N ASP A 247 20.81 9.80 1.74
CA ASP A 247 22.18 9.34 1.56
C ASP A 247 22.20 7.82 1.32
N PHE A 248 21.44 7.06 2.11
CA PHE A 248 21.23 5.63 1.90
C PHE A 248 20.72 5.34 0.49
N VAL A 249 19.70 6.08 0.03
CA VAL A 249 19.15 5.92 -1.31
C VAL A 249 20.20 6.16 -2.39
N GLU A 250 21.01 7.22 -2.27
CA GLU A 250 22.04 7.53 -3.25
C GLU A 250 23.14 6.45 -3.29
N LEU A 251 23.62 6.00 -2.13
CA LEU A 251 24.66 4.98 -2.03
C LEU A 251 24.22 3.61 -2.55
N VAL A 252 23.00 3.17 -2.20
CA VAL A 252 22.46 1.91 -2.73
C VAL A 252 22.17 2.03 -4.23
N ALA A 253 21.64 3.18 -4.68
CA ALA A 253 21.36 3.41 -6.08
C ALA A 253 22.64 3.40 -6.93
N GLU A 254 23.72 4.02 -6.46
CA GLU A 254 25.02 3.95 -7.11
C GLU A 254 25.51 2.51 -7.21
N LYS A 255 25.52 1.79 -6.08
CA LYS A 255 25.97 0.40 -6.01
C LYS A 255 25.17 -0.55 -6.90
N LYS A 256 23.86 -0.34 -7.01
CA LYS A 256 22.95 -1.16 -7.85
C LYS A 256 22.75 -0.58 -9.26
N MET A 257 23.50 0.46 -9.64
CA MET A 257 23.44 1.14 -10.94
C MET A 257 22.04 1.67 -11.32
N ILE A 258 21.26 2.13 -10.34
CA ILE A 258 19.92 2.66 -10.51
C ILE A 258 19.98 4.14 -10.92
N ARG A 259 19.48 4.46 -12.12
CA ARG A 259 19.57 5.82 -12.69
C ARG A 259 18.31 6.68 -12.54
N LYS A 260 17.12 6.06 -12.46
CA LYS A 260 15.83 6.76 -12.42
C LYS A 260 15.01 6.25 -11.24
N ASN A 261 14.18 7.13 -10.68
CA ASN A 261 13.31 6.81 -9.53
C ASN A 261 14.08 6.10 -8.42
N LYS A 262 15.27 6.64 -8.07
CA LYS A 262 16.20 6.02 -7.12
C LYS A 262 15.50 5.67 -5.81
N GLU A 263 14.80 6.64 -5.23
CA GLU A 263 14.06 6.48 -3.98
C GLU A 263 13.10 5.28 -4.03
N PHE A 264 12.14 5.29 -4.96
CA PHE A 264 11.17 4.20 -5.10
C PHE A 264 11.86 2.85 -5.33
N SER A 265 12.90 2.82 -6.17
CA SER A 265 13.59 1.57 -6.54
C SER A 265 14.39 1.00 -5.36
N VAL A 266 15.08 1.85 -4.61
CA VAL A 266 15.84 1.45 -3.42
C VAL A 266 14.90 1.06 -2.29
N SER A 267 13.83 1.81 -2.05
CA SER A 267 12.79 1.42 -1.08
C SER A 267 12.18 0.06 -1.43
N LYS A 268 11.92 -0.18 -2.72
CA LYS A 268 11.42 -1.48 -3.17
C LYS A 268 12.44 -2.59 -2.92
N ILE A 269 13.71 -2.38 -3.25
CA ILE A 269 14.78 -3.35 -2.98
C ILE A 269 14.82 -3.66 -1.47
N LEU A 270 14.84 -2.64 -0.62
CA LEU A 270 14.85 -2.82 0.83
C LEU A 270 13.65 -3.65 1.30
N LEU A 271 12.44 -3.35 0.81
CA LEU A 271 11.24 -4.12 1.14
C LEU A 271 11.30 -5.56 0.62
N ASP A 272 11.84 -5.77 -0.58
CA ASP A 272 12.00 -7.10 -1.16
C ASP A 272 12.93 -7.96 -0.28
N GLU A 273 13.97 -7.39 0.36
CA GLU A 273 14.80 -8.11 1.34
C GLU A 273 14.00 -8.62 2.56
N PHE A 274 12.98 -7.89 3.02
CA PHE A 274 12.05 -8.35 4.06
C PHE A 274 11.08 -9.42 3.54
N TYR A 275 10.57 -9.24 2.32
CA TYR A 275 9.62 -10.18 1.70
C TYR A 275 10.27 -11.53 1.39
N GLU A 276 11.56 -11.52 1.07
CA GLU A 276 12.39 -12.70 0.82
C GLU A 276 12.98 -13.30 2.11
N LYS A 277 12.63 -12.76 3.29
CA LYS A 277 13.10 -13.20 4.61
C LYS A 277 14.62 -13.16 4.79
N ARG A 278 15.32 -12.32 4.04
CA ARG A 278 16.75 -12.03 4.27
C ARG A 278 16.92 -11.04 5.41
N ILE A 279 15.97 -10.13 5.57
CA ILE A 279 15.83 -9.32 6.77
C ILE A 279 14.55 -9.77 7.48
N LEU A 280 14.69 -10.24 8.72
CA LEU A 280 13.59 -10.62 9.58
C LEU A 280 13.26 -9.49 10.53
N PHE A 281 11.99 -9.38 10.90
CA PHE A 281 11.56 -8.45 11.93
C PHE A 281 10.37 -8.99 12.71
N PHE A 282 10.22 -8.50 13.93
CA PHE A 282 9.02 -8.66 14.73
C PHE A 282 8.94 -7.57 15.79
N TYR A 283 7.73 -7.26 16.24
CA TYR A 283 7.53 -6.41 17.42
C TYR A 283 7.52 -7.29 18.66
N ASP A 284 8.31 -6.94 19.68
CA ASP A 284 8.26 -7.63 20.96
C ASP A 284 7.00 -7.24 21.78
N ILE A 285 6.86 -7.81 22.98
CA ILE A 285 5.70 -7.58 23.85
C ILE A 285 5.59 -6.10 24.29
N ASN A 286 6.71 -5.36 24.25
CA ASN A 286 6.77 -3.93 24.58
C ASN A 286 6.59 -3.04 23.33
N ASN A 287 6.21 -3.63 22.19
CA ASN A 287 6.07 -2.95 20.91
C ASN A 287 7.37 -2.33 20.39
N ILE A 288 8.51 -2.94 20.73
CA ILE A 288 9.83 -2.56 20.21
C ILE A 288 10.12 -3.42 18.99
N LEU A 289 10.46 -2.77 17.87
CA LEU A 289 10.81 -3.44 16.63
C LEU A 289 12.18 -4.11 16.76
N GLN A 290 12.20 -5.44 16.67
CA GLN A 290 13.38 -6.27 16.60
C GLN A 290 13.71 -6.60 15.15
N ILE A 291 14.98 -6.49 14.76
CA ILE A 291 15.44 -6.75 13.38
C ILE A 291 16.69 -7.62 13.39
N SER A 292 16.66 -8.68 12.59
CA SER A 292 17.82 -9.55 12.34
C SER A 292 18.03 -9.75 10.84
N PHE A 293 19.27 -10.06 10.47
CA PHE A 293 19.67 -10.34 9.09
C PHE A 293 20.02 -11.82 9.00
N ASN A 294 19.32 -12.54 8.13
CA ASN A 294 19.70 -13.89 7.76
C ASN A 294 20.82 -13.80 6.72
N LYS A 295 21.91 -14.53 6.98
CA LYS A 295 23.01 -14.70 6.02
C LYS A 295 22.67 -15.76 5.00
#